data_AF-A0A952KTM2-F1
#
_entry.id   AF-A0A952KTM2-F1
#
_cell.length_a   1.000
_cell.length_b   1.000
_cell.length_c   1.000
_cell.angle_alpha   90.00
_cell.angle_beta   90.00
_cell.angle_gamma   90.00
#
_symmetry.space_group_name_H-M   'P 1'
#
loop_
_entity.id
_entity.type
_entity.pdbx_description
1 polymer ?
#
loop_
_entity_poly.entity_id
_entity_poly.type
_entity_poly.pdbx_seq_one_letter_code
_entity_poly.pdbx_strand_id
1 'polypeptide(L)'
;MGKPCHIVNSVSELAENIGSGAGAAIVTEVALTSIAIRQLESALKEQPAWSDFPVILMVSGGRVTAESERLRKLRMPLGNVLLLERPLRPETLFSTLEVALRGRQRQYQVRDQMEQMVRAQDALRRAEKLAVTGRLAASIAHEINNPLESVTNLLYLLRSETSSENAQLYLGQAEQELARVTEIAKHTLRYYREPNKPVLVDVSAVLDSMLTLYHSRLIAARVDVHKEARSALVSVYANPGELRQVIANLISNSLDAMRTGGKL
;
A
#
# COMPACT_ATOMS: atom_id res chain seq x y z
N MET A 1 -34.94 21.38 10.69
CA MET A 1 -34.61 21.03 9.29
C MET A 1 -35.06 19.58 9.05
N GLY A 2 -36.01 19.36 8.16
CA GLY A 2 -36.51 18.00 7.87
C GLY A 2 -35.47 17.20 7.08
N LYS A 3 -35.27 15.93 7.43
CA LYS A 3 -34.51 14.99 6.59
C LYS A 3 -35.39 14.62 5.40
N PRO A 4 -34.85 14.51 4.17
CA PRO A 4 -35.63 14.02 3.03
C PRO A 4 -36.14 12.62 3.34
N CYS A 5 -37.44 12.42 3.14
CA CYS A 5 -38.14 11.16 3.40
C CYS A 5 -38.85 10.74 2.13
N HIS A 6 -38.63 9.51 1.69
CA HIS A 6 -39.30 8.92 0.55
C HIS A 6 -40.27 7.86 1.06
N ILE A 7 -41.56 8.04 0.79
CA ILE A 7 -42.58 7.06 1.12
C ILE A 7 -42.63 6.06 -0.04
N VAL A 8 -42.35 4.80 0.27
CA VAL A 8 -42.37 3.69 -0.68
C VAL A 8 -43.58 2.79 -0.39
N ASN A 9 -44.16 2.23 -1.44
CA ASN A 9 -45.39 1.42 -1.33
C ASN A 9 -45.12 -0.09 -1.38
N SER A 10 -43.87 -0.49 -1.66
CA SER A 10 -43.46 -1.89 -1.72
C SER A 10 -42.07 -2.11 -1.13
N VAL A 11 -41.79 -3.34 -0.71
CA VAL A 11 -40.45 -3.71 -0.22
C VAL A 11 -39.42 -3.80 -1.36
N SER A 12 -39.86 -4.02 -2.60
CA SER A 12 -38.99 -3.94 -3.78
C SER A 12 -38.46 -2.52 -3.96
N GLU A 13 -39.33 -1.51 -3.91
CA GLU A 13 -38.96 -0.10 -4.01
C GLU A 13 -38.07 0.32 -2.82
N LEU A 14 -38.34 -0.22 -1.62
CA LEU A 14 -37.47 -0.02 -0.47
C LEU A 14 -36.06 -0.57 -0.71
N ALA A 15 -35.94 -1.79 -1.26
CA ALA A 15 -34.65 -2.43 -1.56
C ALA A 15 -33.82 -1.60 -2.56
N GLU A 16 -34.45 -1.07 -3.61
CA GLU A 16 -33.79 -0.18 -4.58
C GLU A 16 -33.28 1.11 -3.92
N ASN A 17 -34.07 1.70 -3.01
CA ASN A 17 -33.66 2.89 -2.27
C ASN A 17 -32.50 2.60 -1.29
N ILE A 18 -32.45 1.41 -0.69
CA ILE A 18 -31.31 0.96 0.13
C ILE A 18 -30.03 0.95 -0.73
N GLY A 19 -30.10 0.33 -1.91
CA GLY A 19 -28.97 0.30 -2.87
C GLY A 19 -28.55 1.69 -3.37
N SER A 20 -29.51 2.62 -3.46
CA SER A 20 -29.28 4.02 -3.87
C SER A 20 -28.72 4.91 -2.75
N GLY A 21 -28.48 4.36 -1.55
CA GLY A 21 -27.84 5.09 -0.45
C GLY A 21 -28.79 5.67 0.60
N ALA A 22 -29.99 5.08 0.77
CA ALA A 22 -30.87 5.45 1.87
C ALA A 22 -30.15 5.40 3.24
N GLY A 23 -30.61 6.24 4.17
CA GLY A 23 -29.99 6.37 5.50
C GLY A 23 -30.55 5.42 6.56
N ALA A 24 -31.85 5.12 6.48
CA ALA A 24 -32.59 4.22 7.36
C ALA A 24 -33.92 3.87 6.71
N ALA A 25 -34.53 2.75 7.09
CA ALA A 25 -35.90 2.40 6.71
C ALA A 25 -36.82 2.45 7.93
N ILE A 26 -38.05 2.93 7.74
CA ILE A 26 -39.13 2.75 8.72
C ILE A 26 -40.17 1.85 8.07
N VAL A 27 -40.47 0.72 8.70
CA VAL A 27 -41.37 -0.30 8.17
C VAL A 27 -42.41 -0.65 9.23
N THR A 28 -43.65 -0.91 8.83
CA THR A 28 -44.66 -1.44 9.76
C THR A 28 -44.67 -2.96 9.71
N GLU A 29 -45.01 -3.61 10.82
CA GLU A 29 -45.13 -5.07 10.87
C GLU A 29 -46.10 -5.65 9.83
N VAL A 30 -47.11 -4.87 9.43
CA VAL A 30 -48.13 -5.26 8.44
C VAL A 30 -47.53 -5.37 7.03
N ALA A 31 -46.50 -4.57 6.72
CA ALA A 31 -45.81 -4.62 5.45
C ALA A 31 -44.85 -5.84 5.32
N LEU A 32 -44.53 -6.52 6.42
CA LEU A 32 -43.55 -7.62 6.46
C LEU A 32 -44.20 -9.00 6.30
N THR A 33 -44.65 -9.29 5.08
CA THR A 33 -45.00 -10.67 4.67
C THR A 33 -43.75 -11.55 4.52
N SER A 34 -43.89 -12.87 4.48
CA SER A 34 -42.74 -13.79 4.28
C SER A 34 -41.96 -13.53 2.98
N ILE A 35 -42.63 -13.04 1.93
CA ILE A 35 -41.99 -12.67 0.67
C ILE A 35 -41.19 -11.37 0.83
N ALA A 36 -41.81 -10.36 1.45
CA ALA A 36 -41.17 -9.08 1.74
C ALA A 36 -39.90 -9.23 2.61
N ILE A 37 -39.95 -10.09 3.63
CA ILE A 37 -38.78 -10.36 4.49
C ILE A 37 -37.61 -10.90 3.68
N ARG A 38 -37.85 -11.87 2.77
CA ARG A 38 -36.79 -12.44 1.91
C ARG A 38 -36.21 -11.41 0.92
N GLN A 39 -37.06 -10.55 0.36
CA GLN A 39 -36.59 -9.48 -0.54
C GLN A 39 -35.70 -8.49 0.20
N LEU A 40 -36.14 -8.05 1.39
CA LEU A 40 -35.36 -7.15 2.22
C LEU A 40 -34.06 -7.80 2.70
N GLU A 41 -34.09 -9.06 3.12
CA GLU A 41 -32.89 -9.83 3.48
C GLU A 41 -31.90 -9.91 2.30
N SER A 42 -32.38 -10.17 1.09
CA SER A 42 -31.53 -10.19 -0.11
C SER A 42 -30.85 -8.84 -0.33
N ALA A 43 -31.63 -7.75 -0.29
CA ALA A 43 -31.09 -6.41 -0.47
C ALA A 43 -30.09 -6.03 0.63
N LEU A 44 -30.35 -6.46 1.87
CA LEU A 44 -29.45 -6.20 2.98
C LEU A 44 -28.16 -7.03 2.90
N LYS A 45 -28.20 -8.24 2.31
CA LYS A 45 -27.01 -9.08 2.08
C LYS A 45 -26.13 -8.60 0.93
N GLU A 46 -26.70 -7.91 -0.06
CA GLU A 46 -25.94 -7.30 -1.16
C GLU A 46 -25.15 -6.05 -0.74
N GLN A 47 -25.37 -5.57 0.49
CA GLN A 47 -24.64 -4.45 1.01
C GLN A 47 -23.13 -4.74 1.12
N PRO A 48 -22.29 -3.71 0.93
CA PRO A 48 -20.86 -3.83 1.24
C PRO A 48 -20.64 -4.26 2.70
N ALA A 49 -19.55 -4.99 2.96
CA ALA A 49 -19.26 -5.54 4.29
C ALA A 49 -19.15 -4.48 5.42
N TRP A 50 -18.86 -3.21 5.10
CA TRP A 50 -18.81 -2.10 6.07
C TRP A 50 -20.19 -1.53 6.43
N SER A 51 -21.21 -1.85 5.65
CA SER A 51 -22.54 -1.24 5.70
C SER A 51 -23.47 -2.08 6.56
N ASP A 52 -24.05 -1.46 7.59
CA ASP A 52 -25.04 -2.08 8.44
C ASP A 52 -26.28 -1.17 8.54
N PHE A 53 -27.18 -1.35 7.56
CA PHE A 53 -28.32 -0.46 7.33
C PHE A 53 -29.41 -0.62 8.41
N PRO A 54 -29.84 0.47 9.07
CA PRO A 54 -30.80 0.40 10.14
C PRO A 54 -32.25 0.30 9.63
N VAL A 55 -32.97 -0.71 10.11
CA VAL A 55 -34.41 -0.91 9.85
C VAL A 55 -35.20 -0.69 11.13
N ILE A 56 -36.03 0.34 11.16
CA ILE A 56 -36.92 0.67 12.28
C ILE A 56 -38.28 0.04 12.01
N LEU A 57 -38.64 -0.97 12.81
CA LEU A 57 -39.90 -1.70 12.69
C LEU A 57 -40.92 -1.20 13.71
N MET A 58 -42.04 -0.68 13.20
CA MET A 58 -43.20 -0.28 13.99
C MET A 58 -44.15 -1.46 14.21
N VAL A 59 -44.38 -1.83 15.46
CA VAL A 59 -45.24 -2.96 15.87
C VAL A 59 -46.45 -2.47 16.67
N SER A 60 -47.60 -3.14 16.59
CA SER A 60 -48.78 -2.81 17.40
C SER A 60 -48.68 -3.43 18.79
N GLY A 61 -48.87 -2.65 19.85
CA GLY A 61 -48.89 -3.20 21.22
C GLY A 61 -50.11 -4.10 21.46
N GLY A 62 -49.88 -5.33 21.95
CA GLY A 62 -50.94 -6.27 22.31
C GLY A 62 -50.44 -7.72 22.42
N ARG A 63 -50.34 -8.24 23.66
CA ARG A 63 -49.84 -9.59 24.01
C ARG A 63 -48.53 -9.96 23.33
N VAL A 64 -47.49 -9.20 23.64
CA VAL A 64 -46.09 -9.60 23.39
C VAL A 64 -45.49 -9.89 24.76
N THR A 65 -45.54 -11.15 25.20
CA THR A 65 -44.50 -11.63 26.11
C THR A 65 -43.17 -11.44 25.40
N ALA A 66 -42.11 -11.06 26.11
CA ALA A 66 -40.84 -10.49 25.65
C ALA A 66 -40.05 -11.22 24.53
N GLU A 67 -40.57 -12.30 23.94
CA GLU A 67 -39.91 -13.15 22.94
C GLU A 67 -40.89 -13.78 21.93
N SER A 68 -41.82 -13.04 21.32
CA SER A 68 -42.63 -13.61 20.24
C SER A 68 -41.74 -14.22 19.14
N GLU A 69 -41.92 -15.50 18.84
CA GLU A 69 -41.12 -16.25 17.85
C GLU A 69 -41.07 -15.56 16.48
N ARG A 70 -42.11 -14.79 16.16
CA ARG A 70 -42.21 -13.92 14.98
C ARG A 70 -41.18 -12.78 14.96
N LEU A 71 -40.88 -12.14 16.09
CA LEU A 71 -39.86 -11.08 16.21
C LEU A 71 -38.44 -11.66 16.15
N ARG A 72 -38.21 -12.84 16.74
CA ARG A 72 -36.94 -13.59 16.56
C ARG A 72 -36.72 -13.97 15.10
N LYS A 73 -37.77 -14.44 14.41
CA LYS A 73 -37.76 -14.74 12.96
C LYS A 73 -37.51 -13.51 12.07
N LEU A 74 -37.74 -12.30 12.57
CA LEU A 74 -37.50 -11.04 11.87
C LEU A 74 -36.12 -10.45 12.15
N ARG A 75 -35.61 -10.55 13.39
CA ARG A 75 -34.30 -10.00 13.78
C ARG A 75 -33.11 -10.79 13.22
N MET A 76 -33.21 -12.12 13.14
CA MET A 76 -32.12 -12.94 12.60
C MET A 76 -31.79 -12.64 11.12
N PRO A 77 -32.75 -12.53 10.18
CA PRO A 77 -32.44 -12.30 8.77
C PRO A 77 -32.08 -10.84 8.43
N LEU A 78 -32.61 -9.87 9.18
CA LEU A 78 -32.48 -8.44 8.84
C LEU A 78 -31.33 -7.71 9.56
N GLY A 79 -30.68 -8.35 10.54
CA GLY A 79 -29.52 -7.78 11.23
C GLY A 79 -29.90 -6.59 12.13
N ASN A 80 -29.54 -5.37 11.71
CA ASN A 80 -29.72 -4.12 12.47
C ASN A 80 -31.17 -3.61 12.44
N VAL A 81 -32.01 -4.28 13.23
CA VAL A 81 -33.43 -3.94 13.41
C VAL A 81 -33.69 -3.27 14.76
N LEU A 82 -34.28 -2.08 14.74
CA LEU A 82 -34.80 -1.38 15.92
C LEU A 82 -36.32 -1.54 15.97
N LEU A 83 -36.88 -1.85 17.13
CA LEU A 83 -38.32 -2.05 17.32
C LEU A 83 -38.94 -0.84 18.02
N LEU A 84 -40.08 -0.36 17.52
CA LEU A 84 -40.88 0.70 18.15
C LEU A 84 -42.34 0.24 18.27
N GLU A 85 -42.85 0.18 19.49
CA GLU A 85 -44.23 -0.22 19.75
C GLU A 85 -45.20 0.96 19.64
N ARG A 86 -46.37 0.72 19.06
CA ARG A 86 -47.46 1.71 18.95
C ARG A 86 -48.49 1.52 20.08
N PRO A 87 -49.08 2.60 20.63
CA PRO A 87 -48.86 4.00 20.27
C PRO A 87 -47.54 4.55 20.83
N LEU A 88 -46.75 5.23 19.98
CA LEU A 88 -45.52 5.92 20.37
C LEU A 88 -45.69 7.43 20.31
N ARG A 89 -44.90 8.15 21.11
CA ARG A 89 -44.78 9.60 21.02
C ARG A 89 -43.91 9.96 19.81
N PRO A 90 -44.23 11.00 19.03
CA PRO A 90 -43.43 11.41 17.87
C PRO A 90 -41.95 11.64 18.21
N GLU A 91 -41.65 12.15 19.40
CA GLU A 91 -40.29 12.40 19.90
C GLU A 91 -39.46 11.11 20.01
N THR A 92 -40.10 9.97 20.34
CA THR A 92 -39.45 8.66 20.39
C THR A 92 -39.05 8.18 19.00
N LEU A 93 -39.89 8.42 17.98
CA LEU A 93 -39.56 8.10 16.59
C LEU A 93 -38.39 8.94 16.11
N PHE A 94 -38.44 10.26 16.34
CA PHE A 94 -37.40 11.17 15.90
C PHE A 94 -36.05 10.86 16.56
N SER A 95 -36.01 10.69 17.88
CA SER A 95 -34.78 10.35 18.60
C SER A 95 -34.18 9.01 18.12
N THR A 96 -35.02 7.99 17.91
CA THR A 96 -34.57 6.69 17.39
C THR A 96 -34.00 6.82 15.98
N LEU A 97 -34.69 7.56 15.10
CA LEU A 97 -34.23 7.82 13.75
C LEU A 97 -32.92 8.62 13.73
N GLU A 98 -32.78 9.62 14.59
CA GLU A 98 -31.53 10.39 14.71
C GLU A 98 -30.36 9.53 15.19
N VAL A 99 -30.59 8.61 16.13
CA VAL A 99 -29.55 7.64 16.56
C VAL A 99 -29.17 6.73 15.40
N ALA A 100 -30.15 6.15 14.69
CA ALA A 100 -29.92 5.28 13.54
C ALA A 100 -29.13 5.99 12.43
N LEU A 101 -29.55 7.20 12.06
CA LEU A 101 -28.89 7.99 11.01
C LEU A 101 -27.50 8.48 11.42
N ARG A 102 -27.27 8.79 12.70
CA ARG A 102 -25.92 9.08 13.21
C ARG A 102 -25.03 7.84 13.15
N GLY A 103 -25.55 6.67 13.50
CA GLY A 103 -24.85 5.40 13.32
C GLY A 103 -24.47 5.17 11.86
N ARG A 104 -25.42 5.36 10.94
CA ARG A 104 -25.20 5.26 9.50
C ARG A 104 -24.12 6.23 9.01
N GLN A 105 -24.18 7.49 9.43
CA GLN A 105 -23.18 8.50 9.05
C GLN A 105 -21.77 8.10 9.51
N ARG A 106 -21.63 7.53 10.72
CA ARG A 106 -20.35 7.06 11.23
C ARG A 106 -19.80 5.90 10.40
N GLN A 107 -20.64 4.96 9.95
CA GLN A 107 -20.19 3.87 9.06
C GLN A 107 -19.56 4.43 7.77
N TYR A 108 -20.21 5.42 7.14
CA TYR A 108 -19.66 6.10 5.97
C TYR A 108 -18.34 6.83 6.27
N GLN A 109 -18.25 7.52 7.40
CA GLN A 109 -17.00 8.20 7.81
C GLN A 109 -15.86 7.22 7.99
N VAL A 110 -16.09 6.08 8.65
CA VAL A 110 -15.08 5.03 8.84
C VAL A 110 -14.65 4.44 7.50
N ARG A 111 -15.60 4.16 6.59
CA ARG A 111 -15.28 3.71 5.22
C ARG A 111 -14.37 4.71 4.51
N ASP A 112 -14.73 5.98 4.49
CA ASP A 112 -13.98 7.02 3.79
C ASP A 112 -12.58 7.19 4.37
N GLN A 113 -12.44 7.14 5.70
CA GLN A 113 -11.14 7.16 6.38
C GLN A 113 -10.29 5.95 6.01
N MET A 114 -10.87 4.76 5.92
CA MET A 114 -10.16 3.55 5.55
C MET A 114 -9.70 3.58 4.09
N GLU A 115 -10.53 4.08 3.17
CA GLU A 115 -10.14 4.30 1.78
C GLU A 115 -9.01 5.33 1.65
N GLN A 116 -9.07 6.43 2.39
CA GLN A 116 -8.00 7.43 2.42
C GLN A 116 -6.71 6.85 2.97
N MET A 117 -6.77 6.04 4.02
CA MET A 117 -5.61 5.38 4.61
C MET A 117 -4.92 4.45 3.61
N VAL A 118 -5.69 3.62 2.90
CA VAL A 118 -5.15 2.73 1.87
C VAL A 118 -4.46 3.53 0.76
N ARG A 119 -5.10 4.59 0.26
CA ARG A 119 -4.49 5.46 -0.79
C ARG A 119 -3.21 6.14 -0.30
N ALA A 120 -3.19 6.62 0.94
CA ALA A 120 -2.02 7.25 1.54
C ALA A 120 -0.87 6.26 1.73
N GLN A 121 -1.15 5.03 2.16
CA GLN A 121 -0.15 3.96 2.28
C GLN A 121 0.45 3.59 0.92
N ASP A 122 -0.38 3.47 -0.12
CA ASP A 122 0.10 3.21 -1.47
C ASP A 122 0.96 4.34 -2.02
N ALA A 123 0.57 5.60 -1.76
CA ALA A 123 1.36 6.76 -2.15
C ALA A 123 2.71 6.79 -1.41
N LEU A 124 2.72 6.52 -0.10
CA LEU A 124 3.94 6.44 0.69
C LEU A 124 4.87 5.34 0.19
N ARG A 125 4.35 4.13 -0.07
CA ARG A 125 5.14 3.02 -0.61
C ARG A 125 5.77 3.36 -1.97
N ARG A 126 5.07 4.08 -2.83
CA ARG A 126 5.62 4.55 -4.11
C ARG A 126 6.71 5.61 -3.91
N ALA A 127 6.48 6.56 -3.00
CA ALA A 127 7.46 7.59 -2.67
C ALA A 127 8.75 6.99 -2.10
N GLU A 128 8.65 5.99 -1.22
CA GLU A 128 9.81 5.25 -0.69
C GLU A 128 10.59 4.53 -1.80
N LYS A 129 9.89 3.86 -2.72
CA LYS A 129 10.53 3.21 -3.89
C LYS A 129 11.29 4.22 -4.75
N LEU A 130 10.70 5.38 -5.01
CA LEU A 130 11.33 6.46 -5.77
C LEU A 130 12.52 7.04 -5.02
N ALA A 131 12.42 7.25 -3.71
CA ALA A 131 13.50 7.78 -2.89
C ALA A 131 14.73 6.85 -2.89
N VAL A 132 14.53 5.53 -2.76
CA VAL A 132 15.63 4.56 -2.86
C VAL A 132 16.24 4.56 -4.25
N THR A 133 15.40 4.54 -5.30
CA THR A 133 15.87 4.60 -6.68
C THR A 133 16.67 5.87 -6.95
N GLY A 134 16.24 7.01 -6.41
CA GLY A 134 16.96 8.29 -6.49
C GLY A 134 18.31 8.25 -5.79
N ARG A 135 18.40 7.67 -4.59
CA ARG A 135 19.69 7.47 -3.90
C ARG A 135 20.64 6.57 -4.68
N LEU A 136 20.12 5.50 -5.27
CA LEU A 136 20.89 4.61 -6.14
C LEU A 136 21.38 5.35 -7.39
N ALA A 137 20.50 6.10 -8.06
CA ALA A 137 20.87 6.89 -9.24
C ALA A 137 21.94 7.94 -8.91
N ALA A 138 21.83 8.63 -7.76
CA ALA A 138 22.84 9.57 -7.30
C ALA A 138 24.19 8.88 -7.01
N SER A 139 24.17 7.69 -6.38
CA SER A 139 25.37 6.89 -6.13
C SER A 139 26.04 6.47 -7.45
N ILE A 140 25.26 5.98 -8.41
CA ILE A 140 25.73 5.58 -9.74
C ILE A 140 26.33 6.79 -10.48
N ALA A 141 25.65 7.93 -10.47
CA ALA A 141 26.15 9.14 -11.12
C ALA A 141 27.50 9.56 -10.52
N HIS A 142 27.65 9.50 -9.20
CA HIS A 142 28.91 9.81 -8.54
C HIS A 142 30.01 8.79 -8.91
N GLU A 143 29.70 7.50 -8.92
CA GLU A 143 30.66 6.45 -9.29
C GLU A 143 31.06 6.47 -10.78
N ILE A 144 30.20 6.97 -11.67
CA ILE A 144 30.55 7.21 -13.08
C ILE A 144 31.39 8.47 -13.23
N ASN A 145 31.06 9.55 -12.52
CA ASN A 145 31.78 10.81 -12.64
C ASN A 145 33.24 10.71 -12.17
N ASN A 146 33.52 9.95 -11.11
CA ASN A 146 34.88 9.79 -10.58
C ASN A 146 35.92 9.27 -11.62
N PRO A 147 35.72 8.11 -12.28
CA PRO A 147 36.63 7.64 -13.32
C PRO A 147 36.64 8.56 -14.55
N LEU A 148 35.53 9.24 -14.89
CA LEU A 148 35.51 10.22 -15.98
C LEU A 148 36.39 11.45 -15.67
N GLU A 149 36.40 11.93 -14.42
CA GLU A 149 37.32 12.98 -13.98
C GLU A 149 38.77 12.50 -14.06
N SER A 150 39.04 11.26 -13.67
CA SER A 150 40.37 10.63 -13.80
C SER A 150 40.82 10.56 -15.26
N VAL A 151 39.97 10.07 -16.17
CA VAL A 151 40.22 10.06 -17.62
C VAL A 151 40.50 11.46 -18.15
N THR A 152 39.71 12.45 -17.74
CA THR A 152 39.89 13.84 -18.17
C THR A 152 41.27 14.37 -17.74
N ASN A 153 41.69 14.08 -16.51
CA ASN A 153 43.01 14.47 -16.01
C ASN A 153 44.15 13.73 -16.74
N LEU A 154 44.02 12.43 -16.98
CA LEU A 154 45.01 11.63 -17.71
C LEU A 154 45.18 12.13 -19.15
N LEU A 155 44.09 12.45 -19.83
CA LEU A 155 44.14 13.05 -21.18
C LEU A 155 44.79 14.44 -21.17
N TYR A 156 44.56 15.24 -20.11
CA TYR A 156 45.23 16.52 -19.94
C TYR A 156 46.75 16.36 -19.79
N LEU A 157 47.20 15.44 -18.93
CA LEU A 157 48.62 15.13 -18.73
C LEU A 157 49.28 14.60 -20.00
N LEU A 158 48.60 13.67 -20.69
CA LEU A 158 49.03 13.09 -21.96
C LEU A 158 49.28 14.16 -23.03
N ARG A 159 48.43 15.20 -23.08
CA ARG A 159 48.56 16.29 -24.07
C ARG A 159 49.84 17.12 -23.90
N SER A 160 50.36 17.20 -22.68
CA SER A 160 51.61 17.91 -22.36
C SER A 160 52.84 17.00 -22.26
N GLU A 161 52.67 15.69 -22.44
CA GLU A 161 53.74 14.71 -22.27
C GLU A 161 54.58 14.57 -23.54
N THR A 162 55.90 14.50 -23.37
CA THR A 162 56.88 14.39 -24.47
C THR A 162 57.57 13.03 -24.49
N SER A 163 57.55 12.29 -23.38
CA SER A 163 58.05 10.92 -23.31
C SER A 163 57.03 9.94 -23.86
N SER A 164 57.42 9.15 -24.87
CA SER A 164 56.57 8.09 -25.43
C SER A 164 56.19 7.03 -24.39
N GLU A 165 57.04 6.79 -23.38
CA GLU A 165 56.79 5.78 -22.35
C GLU A 165 55.69 6.25 -21.38
N ASN A 166 55.79 7.49 -20.88
CA ASN A 166 54.76 8.08 -20.02
C ASN A 166 53.43 8.29 -20.78
N ALA A 167 53.50 8.66 -22.05
CA ALA A 167 52.32 8.81 -22.90
C ALA A 167 51.55 7.49 -23.02
N GLN A 168 52.25 6.36 -23.24
CA GLN A 168 51.64 5.03 -23.27
C GLN A 168 51.08 4.63 -21.90
N LEU A 169 51.76 4.98 -20.81
CA LEU A 169 51.26 4.73 -19.45
C LEU A 169 49.94 5.46 -19.17
N TYR A 170 49.87 6.77 -19.43
CA TYR A 170 48.65 7.55 -19.22
C TYR A 170 47.49 7.09 -20.10
N LEU A 171 47.78 6.71 -21.36
CA LEU A 171 46.78 6.15 -22.26
C LEU A 171 46.21 4.82 -21.72
N GLY A 172 47.08 3.89 -21.29
CA GLY A 172 46.64 2.63 -20.71
C GLY A 172 45.81 2.80 -19.43
N GLN A 173 46.17 3.78 -18.58
CA GLN A 173 45.36 4.13 -17.40
C GLN A 173 43.98 4.70 -17.78
N ALA A 174 43.92 5.55 -18.81
CA ALA A 174 42.65 6.11 -19.27
C ALA A 174 41.73 5.03 -19.86
N GLU A 175 42.28 4.07 -20.61
CA GLU A 175 41.54 2.91 -21.12
C GLU A 175 40.97 2.04 -20.00
N GLN A 176 41.73 1.82 -18.93
CA GLN A 176 41.25 1.08 -17.75
C GLN A 176 40.09 1.78 -17.05
N GLU A 177 40.17 3.09 -16.84
CA GLU A 177 39.07 3.86 -16.22
C GLU A 177 37.83 3.90 -17.14
N LEU A 178 38.01 3.96 -18.46
CA LEU A 178 36.90 3.89 -19.41
C LEU A 178 36.21 2.50 -19.40
N ALA A 179 37.00 1.43 -19.27
CA ALA A 179 36.47 0.08 -19.11
C ALA A 179 35.64 -0.04 -17.82
N ARG A 180 36.10 0.58 -16.74
CA ARG A 180 35.38 0.65 -15.46
C ARG A 180 34.04 1.37 -15.58
N VAL A 181 34.00 2.53 -16.25
CA VAL A 181 32.73 3.25 -16.54
C VAL A 181 31.75 2.36 -17.30
N THR A 182 32.25 1.65 -18.31
CA THR A 182 31.43 0.74 -19.13
C THR A 182 30.84 -0.39 -18.29
N GLU A 183 31.59 -0.93 -17.35
CA GLU A 183 31.11 -1.96 -16.42
C GLU A 183 30.02 -1.41 -15.49
N ILE A 184 30.23 -0.25 -14.86
CA ILE A 184 29.24 0.42 -14.00
C ILE A 184 27.94 0.68 -14.77
N ALA A 185 28.03 1.17 -16.02
CA ALA A 185 26.87 1.43 -16.86
C ALA A 185 26.10 0.14 -17.22
N LYS A 186 26.81 -0.95 -17.53
CA LYS A 186 26.19 -2.27 -17.80
C LYS A 186 25.45 -2.81 -16.59
N HIS A 187 26.05 -2.73 -15.41
CA HIS A 187 25.38 -3.12 -14.16
C HIS A 187 24.13 -2.26 -13.91
N THR A 188 24.23 -0.96 -14.18
CA THR A 188 23.12 -0.02 -14.03
C THR A 188 21.92 -0.35 -14.91
N LEU A 189 22.15 -0.58 -16.20
CA LEU A 189 21.10 -0.89 -17.17
C LEU A 189 20.42 -2.24 -16.90
N ARG A 190 21.15 -3.19 -16.31
CA ARG A 190 20.57 -4.47 -15.87
C ARG A 190 19.53 -4.27 -14.77
N TYR A 191 19.70 -3.26 -13.90
CA TYR A 191 18.74 -2.97 -12.82
C TYR A 191 17.35 -2.54 -13.31
N TYR A 192 17.26 -1.86 -14.45
CA TYR A 192 16.00 -1.34 -15.01
C TYR A 192 15.23 -2.34 -15.88
N ARG A 193 15.89 -3.41 -16.34
CA ARG A 193 15.30 -4.38 -17.30
C ARG A 193 14.65 -5.60 -16.65
N GLU A 194 14.83 -5.80 -15.34
CA GLU A 194 14.39 -7.03 -14.70
C GLU A 194 12.87 -7.06 -14.42
N PRO A 195 12.26 -8.26 -14.47
CA PRO A 195 10.82 -8.42 -14.37
C PRO A 195 10.29 -7.92 -13.02
N ASN A 196 9.20 -7.13 -13.07
CA ASN A 196 8.48 -6.66 -11.88
C ASN A 196 7.60 -7.76 -11.25
N LYS A 197 7.98 -9.02 -11.42
CA LYS A 197 7.26 -10.21 -10.93
C LYS A 197 8.23 -11.09 -10.14
N PRO A 198 7.74 -11.83 -9.12
CA PRO A 198 8.58 -12.77 -8.40
C PRO A 198 9.16 -13.84 -9.32
N VAL A 199 10.46 -14.09 -9.20
CA VAL A 199 11.19 -15.16 -9.88
C VAL A 199 12.16 -15.81 -8.89
N LEU A 200 12.78 -16.95 -9.24
CA LEU A 200 13.90 -17.48 -8.46
C LEU A 200 15.11 -16.55 -8.65
N VAL A 201 15.58 -15.96 -7.55
CA VAL A 201 16.68 -14.99 -7.51
C VAL A 201 17.81 -15.56 -6.67
N ASP A 202 19.02 -15.57 -7.23
CA ASP A 202 20.25 -15.80 -6.46
C ASP A 202 20.58 -14.54 -5.63
N VAL A 203 20.41 -14.65 -4.31
CA VAL A 203 20.66 -13.55 -3.37
C VAL A 203 22.13 -13.14 -3.35
N SER A 204 23.04 -14.11 -3.52
CA SER A 204 24.49 -13.87 -3.51
C SER A 204 24.89 -12.98 -4.68
N ALA A 205 24.40 -13.29 -5.89
CA ALA A 205 24.64 -12.50 -7.08
C ALA A 205 24.08 -11.07 -6.97
N VAL A 206 22.91 -10.91 -6.34
CA VAL A 206 22.34 -9.58 -6.09
C VAL A 206 23.18 -8.79 -5.10
N LEU A 207 23.61 -9.41 -3.99
CA LEU A 207 24.47 -8.77 -3.01
C LEU A 207 25.81 -8.34 -3.62
N ASP A 208 26.45 -9.19 -4.43
CA ASP A 208 27.72 -8.87 -5.09
C ASP A 208 27.60 -7.66 -6.02
N SER A 209 26.50 -7.59 -6.79
CA SER A 209 26.25 -6.42 -7.63
C SER A 209 26.06 -5.13 -6.82
N MET A 210 25.43 -5.23 -5.65
CA MET A 210 25.21 -4.09 -4.75
C MET A 210 26.48 -3.66 -4.01
N LEU A 211 27.32 -4.60 -3.57
CA LEU A 211 28.62 -4.29 -2.95
C LEU A 211 29.57 -3.63 -3.95
N THR A 212 29.58 -4.11 -5.19
CA THR A 212 30.34 -3.49 -6.28
C THR A 212 29.90 -2.04 -6.50
N LEU A 213 28.58 -1.79 -6.49
CA LEU A 213 27.99 -0.46 -6.68
C LEU A 213 28.21 0.52 -5.52
N TYR A 214 28.50 0.02 -4.32
CA TYR A 214 28.77 0.87 -3.15
C TYR A 214 30.26 0.92 -2.79
N HIS A 215 31.10 0.24 -3.56
CA HIS A 215 32.51 0.02 -3.26
C HIS A 215 33.25 1.33 -2.99
N SER A 216 33.04 2.35 -3.81
CA SER A 216 33.74 3.64 -3.67
C SER A 216 33.36 4.35 -2.37
N ARG A 217 32.08 4.28 -1.99
CA ARG A 217 31.56 4.88 -0.74
C ARG A 217 32.02 4.11 0.49
N LEU A 218 32.09 2.79 0.41
CA LEU A 218 32.59 1.92 1.48
C LEU A 218 34.07 2.21 1.78
N ILE A 219 34.90 2.36 0.74
CA ILE A 219 36.32 2.75 0.88
C ILE A 219 36.44 4.16 1.48
N ALA A 220 35.71 5.14 0.93
CA ALA A 220 35.75 6.51 1.42
C ALA A 220 35.35 6.62 2.91
N ALA A 221 34.39 5.80 3.34
CA ALA A 221 33.95 5.69 4.72
C ALA A 221 34.86 4.83 5.61
N ARG A 222 35.92 4.21 5.06
CA ARG A 222 36.83 3.28 5.77
C ARG A 222 36.09 2.10 6.41
N VAL A 223 35.14 1.54 5.68
CA VAL A 223 34.37 0.36 6.10
C VAL A 223 35.00 -0.90 5.52
N ASP A 224 35.29 -1.87 6.39
CA ASP A 224 35.82 -3.19 6.03
C ASP A 224 34.67 -4.18 5.86
N VAL A 225 34.51 -4.76 4.66
CA VAL A 225 33.34 -5.56 4.28
C VAL A 225 33.65 -7.05 4.36
N HIS A 226 32.90 -7.80 5.16
CA HIS A 226 33.06 -9.24 5.34
C HIS A 226 31.81 -9.98 4.87
N LYS A 227 31.91 -10.68 3.74
CA LYS A 227 30.81 -11.50 3.22
C LYS A 227 30.90 -12.93 3.74
N GLU A 228 30.02 -13.30 4.66
CA GLU A 228 29.86 -14.69 5.11
C GLU A 228 28.58 -15.31 4.51
N ALA A 229 28.72 -16.42 3.78
CA ALA A 229 27.59 -17.16 3.23
C ALA A 229 27.62 -18.62 3.71
N ARG A 230 26.54 -19.07 4.36
CA ARG A 230 26.42 -20.43 4.91
C ARG A 230 26.27 -21.52 3.83
N SER A 231 25.89 -21.14 2.61
CA SER A 231 25.74 -22.01 1.44
C SER A 231 26.00 -21.19 0.17
N ALA A 232 26.59 -21.81 -0.84
CA ALA A 232 26.91 -21.19 -2.13
C ALA A 232 25.68 -20.91 -3.01
N LEU A 233 24.50 -21.48 -2.68
CA LEU A 233 23.27 -21.35 -3.47
C LEU A 233 22.10 -21.00 -2.56
N VAL A 234 21.85 -19.70 -2.37
CA VAL A 234 20.62 -19.19 -1.73
C VAL A 234 19.76 -18.58 -2.81
N SER A 235 18.89 -19.40 -3.41
CA SER A 235 17.86 -18.91 -4.33
C SER A 235 16.55 -18.69 -3.57
N VAL A 236 15.97 -17.50 -3.72
CA VAL A 236 14.68 -17.13 -3.11
C VAL A 236 13.69 -16.74 -4.19
N TYR A 237 12.40 -17.07 -3.98
CA TYR A 237 11.34 -16.64 -4.90
C TYR A 237 10.91 -15.21 -4.54
N ALA A 238 11.45 -14.21 -5.24
CA ALA A 238 11.28 -12.80 -4.90
C ALA A 238 11.32 -11.89 -6.13
N ASN A 239 10.87 -10.64 -5.96
CA ASN A 239 11.11 -9.60 -6.96
C ASN A 239 12.57 -9.11 -6.82
N PRO A 240 13.40 -9.23 -7.87
CA PRO A 240 14.82 -8.83 -7.81
C PRO A 240 15.01 -7.35 -7.43
N GLY A 241 14.14 -6.46 -7.90
CA GLY A 241 14.20 -5.04 -7.61
C GLY A 241 13.91 -4.73 -6.15
N GLU A 242 12.95 -5.41 -5.54
CA GLU A 242 12.65 -5.25 -4.10
C GLU A 242 13.79 -5.80 -3.23
N LEU A 243 14.41 -6.92 -3.62
CA LEU A 243 15.56 -7.47 -2.89
C LEU A 243 16.76 -6.50 -2.92
N ARG A 244 17.06 -5.93 -4.09
CA ARG A 244 18.07 -4.87 -4.21
C ARG A 244 17.75 -3.66 -3.34
N GLN A 245 16.50 -3.24 -3.31
CA GLN A 245 16.07 -2.10 -2.49
C GLN A 245 16.34 -2.35 -1.00
N VAL A 246 16.07 -3.55 -0.52
CA VAL A 246 16.37 -3.95 0.87
C VAL A 246 17.88 -3.90 1.11
N ILE A 247 18.69 -4.53 0.25
CA ILE A 247 20.15 -4.55 0.39
C ILE A 247 20.73 -3.12 0.34
N ALA A 248 20.27 -2.29 -0.60
CA ALA A 248 20.67 -0.88 -0.74
C ALA A 248 20.40 -0.08 0.54
N ASN A 249 19.21 -0.26 1.12
CA ASN A 249 18.83 0.42 2.36
C ASN A 249 19.71 -0.04 3.52
N LEU A 250 20.02 -1.34 3.63
CA LEU A 250 20.92 -1.85 4.67
C LEU A 250 22.32 -1.26 4.52
N ILE A 251 22.92 -1.31 3.33
CA ILE A 251 24.26 -0.74 3.09
C ILE A 251 24.27 0.76 3.39
N SER A 252 23.25 1.51 2.96
CA SER A 252 23.17 2.95 3.22
C SER A 252 23.06 3.25 4.72
N ASN A 253 22.16 2.55 5.43
CA ASN A 253 21.99 2.75 6.87
C ASN A 253 23.27 2.39 7.64
N SER A 254 23.96 1.33 7.22
CA SER A 254 25.25 0.93 7.77
C SER A 254 26.33 2.01 7.57
N LEU A 255 26.42 2.59 6.37
CA LEU A 255 27.33 3.70 6.09
C LEU A 255 27.00 4.94 6.93
N ASP A 256 25.72 5.26 7.10
CA ASP A 256 25.28 6.40 7.91
C ASP A 256 25.58 6.21 9.40
N ALA A 257 25.52 4.96 9.89
CA ALA A 257 25.91 4.61 11.25
C ALA A 257 27.43 4.59 11.45
N MET A 258 28.20 4.16 10.44
CA MET A 258 29.67 3.98 10.49
C MET A 258 30.44 5.18 9.93
N ARG A 259 30.06 6.40 10.29
CA ARG A 259 30.65 7.65 9.77
C ARG A 259 32.17 7.80 9.99
N THR A 260 32.77 7.03 10.89
CA THR A 260 34.21 7.06 11.21
C THR A 260 34.93 5.75 10.88
N GLY A 261 34.33 4.89 10.06
CA GLY A 261 34.81 3.53 9.77
C GLY A 261 34.14 2.46 10.63
N GLY A 262 34.37 1.20 10.28
CA GLY A 262 33.75 0.05 10.93
C GLY A 262 33.84 -1.23 10.10
N LYS A 263 33.07 -2.26 10.50
CA LYS A 263 32.95 -3.52 9.77
C LYS A 263 31.51 -3.76 9.34
N LEU A 264 31.31 -4.11 8.08
CA LEU A 264 30.01 -4.45 7.48
C LEU A 264 29.92 -5.95 7.19
#